data_AF-A0A9C8MKQ4-F1
#
_entry.id   AF-A0A9C8MKQ4-F1
#
_cell.length_a   1.000
_cell.length_b   1.000
_cell.length_c   1.000
_cell.angle_alpha   90.00
_cell.angle_beta   90.00
_cell.angle_gamma   90.00
#
_symmetry.space_group_name_H-M   'P 1'
#
loop_
_entity.id
_entity.type
_entity.pdbx_description
1 polymer ?
#
loop_
_entity_poly.entity_id
_entity_poly.type
_entity_poly.pdbx_seq_one_letter_code
_entity_poly.pdbx_strand_id
1 'polypeptide(L)'
;FMTIGNFRHAPNWDVVLHLQQIWPLIKKQLPKAELHIYGSYPPPKATALNNPKTGFLIKGWAENALVVMEQARVCLAPIRFGAGIKGKLLDAMIMQTPSVTSSLGSEGMHDQEPWPGFIQDDVTEFVTAAVNLYNNEQVWLKAQQQASSLLASLYDNRLLGPRLIATIIDITANLASHRLANFTGSMLKHHSMMSTKYMSQWIAAKNAH
;
A
#
# COMPACT_ATOMS: atom_id res chain seq x y z
N PHE A 1 5.23 -13.08 -11.38
CA PHE A 1 4.57 -11.94 -10.70
C PHE A 1 4.17 -12.37 -9.31
N MET A 2 4.04 -11.43 -8.40
CA MET A 2 3.52 -11.72 -7.06
C MET A 2 2.58 -10.63 -6.55
N THR A 3 1.79 -10.95 -5.54
CA THR A 3 1.14 -9.98 -4.65
C THR A 3 1.04 -10.58 -3.25
N ILE A 4 1.05 -9.74 -2.22
CA ILE A 4 0.93 -10.18 -0.83
C ILE A 4 -0.02 -9.29 -0.04
N GLY A 5 -0.84 -9.91 0.80
CA GLY A 5 -1.69 -9.20 1.74
C GLY A 5 -2.56 -10.11 2.58
N ASN A 6 -2.85 -9.70 3.81
CA ASN A 6 -3.78 -10.42 4.68
C ASN A 6 -5.20 -10.36 4.10
N PHE A 7 -5.78 -11.53 3.84
CA PHE A 7 -7.09 -11.71 3.20
C PHE A 7 -8.28 -11.20 4.04
N ARG A 8 -8.09 -10.91 5.33
CA ARG A 8 -9.12 -10.29 6.19
C ARG A 8 -9.25 -8.78 5.97
N HIS A 9 -8.23 -8.13 5.42
CA HIS A 9 -8.31 -6.70 5.11
C HIS A 9 -8.97 -6.50 3.75
N ALA A 10 -10.10 -5.78 3.73
CA ALA A 10 -10.90 -5.58 2.53
C ALA A 10 -10.09 -5.06 1.31
N PRO A 11 -9.16 -4.09 1.45
CA PRO A 11 -8.33 -3.66 0.32
C PRO A 11 -7.48 -4.77 -0.31
N ASN A 12 -6.94 -5.69 0.50
CA ASN A 12 -6.10 -6.77 -0.02
C ASN A 12 -6.93 -7.83 -0.75
N TRP A 13 -8.11 -8.15 -0.23
CA TRP A 13 -9.04 -9.03 -0.92
C TRP A 13 -9.49 -8.45 -2.26
N ASP A 14 -9.78 -7.15 -2.27
CA ASP A 14 -10.14 -6.41 -3.47
C ASP A 14 -9.04 -6.46 -4.55
N VAL A 15 -7.77 -6.30 -4.15
CA VAL A 15 -6.62 -6.46 -5.07
C VAL A 15 -6.59 -7.84 -5.71
N VAL A 16 -6.84 -8.91 -4.96
CA VAL A 16 -6.85 -10.28 -5.51
C VAL A 16 -7.96 -10.47 -6.53
N LEU A 17 -9.17 -9.97 -6.24
CA LEU A 17 -10.30 -10.01 -7.18
C LEU A 17 -10.03 -9.18 -8.45
N HIS A 18 -9.43 -8.00 -8.30
CA HIS A 18 -9.08 -7.18 -9.43
C HIS A 18 -8.00 -7.84 -10.30
N LEU A 19 -6.99 -8.44 -9.66
CA LEU A 19 -5.96 -9.22 -10.36
C LEU A 19 -6.53 -10.44 -11.08
N GLN A 20 -7.59 -11.07 -10.58
CA GLN A 20 -8.26 -12.16 -11.28
C GLN A 20 -8.80 -11.71 -12.65
N GLN A 21 -9.24 -10.45 -12.77
CA GLN A 21 -9.73 -9.85 -14.02
C GLN A 21 -8.59 -9.41 -14.94
N ILE A 22 -7.50 -8.86 -14.37
CA ILE A 22 -6.33 -8.36 -15.10
C ILE A 22 -5.46 -9.52 -15.62
N TRP A 23 -5.29 -10.58 -14.83
CA TRP A 23 -4.31 -11.64 -15.08
C TRP A 23 -4.45 -12.34 -16.45
N PRO A 24 -5.65 -12.67 -16.96
CA PRO A 24 -5.80 -13.25 -18.30
C PRO A 24 -5.17 -12.39 -19.40
N LEU A 25 -5.20 -11.05 -19.27
CA LEU A 25 -4.63 -10.12 -20.24
C LEU A 25 -3.09 -10.14 -20.23
N ILE A 26 -2.50 -10.23 -19.03
CA ILE A 26 -1.04 -10.40 -18.87
C ILE A 26 -0.62 -11.80 -19.37
N LYS A 27 -1.33 -12.85 -18.96
CA LYS A 27 -1.04 -14.25 -19.32
C LYS A 27 -1.11 -14.50 -20.82
N LYS A 28 -2.01 -13.81 -21.54
CA LYS A 28 -2.07 -13.86 -23.02
C LYS A 28 -0.76 -13.42 -23.67
N GLN A 29 -0.09 -12.43 -23.10
CA GLN A 29 1.20 -11.91 -23.60
C GLN A 29 2.40 -12.67 -23.02
N LEU A 30 2.24 -13.25 -21.84
CA LEU A 30 3.27 -14.03 -21.12
C LEU A 30 2.76 -15.44 -20.76
N PRO A 31 2.63 -16.37 -21.73
CA PRO A 31 1.96 -17.66 -21.50
C PRO A 31 2.63 -18.55 -20.45
N LYS A 32 3.93 -18.35 -20.17
CA LYS A 32 4.68 -19.10 -19.15
C LYS A 32 4.70 -18.43 -17.77
N ALA A 33 4.28 -17.16 -17.67
CA ALA A 33 4.34 -16.44 -16.40
C ALA A 33 3.30 -16.94 -15.41
N GLU A 34 3.61 -16.82 -14.12
CA GLU A 34 2.70 -17.13 -13.02
C GLU A 34 2.50 -15.89 -12.14
N LEU A 35 1.34 -15.82 -11.49
CA LEU A 35 1.01 -14.87 -10.46
C LEU A 35 0.88 -15.62 -9.13
N HIS A 36 1.81 -15.37 -8.22
CA HIS A 36 1.83 -15.98 -6.89
C HIS A 36 1.20 -15.04 -5.87
N ILE A 37 0.15 -15.50 -5.20
CA ILE A 37 -0.65 -14.69 -4.28
C ILE A 37 -0.44 -15.23 -2.88
N TYR A 38 0.25 -14.43 -2.07
CA TYR A 38 0.55 -14.73 -0.68
C TYR A 38 -0.37 -13.95 0.26
N GLY A 39 -0.67 -14.52 1.41
CA GLY A 39 -1.52 -13.88 2.40
C GLY A 39 -1.95 -14.80 3.53
N SER A 40 -2.09 -14.22 4.72
CA SER A 40 -2.60 -14.89 5.90
C SER A 40 -4.11 -15.09 5.85
N TYR A 41 -4.57 -16.20 6.43
CA TYR A 41 -6.00 -16.53 6.58
C TYR A 41 -6.78 -16.57 5.24
N PRO A 42 -6.31 -17.30 4.21
CA PRO A 42 -7.05 -17.39 2.96
C PRO A 42 -8.43 -18.02 3.21
N PRO A 43 -9.54 -17.31 2.97
CA PRO A 43 -10.86 -17.91 3.10
C PRO A 43 -11.08 -18.95 1.99
N PRO A 44 -12.04 -19.88 2.14
CA PRO A 44 -12.34 -20.88 1.10
C PRO A 44 -12.58 -20.28 -0.29
N LYS A 45 -13.21 -19.09 -0.34
CA LYS A 45 -13.42 -18.32 -1.57
C LYS A 45 -12.12 -17.87 -2.25
N ALA A 46 -11.05 -17.63 -1.49
CA ALA A 46 -9.75 -17.27 -2.04
C ALA A 46 -9.05 -18.51 -2.59
N THR A 47 -9.02 -19.61 -1.84
CA THR A 47 -8.42 -20.87 -2.31
C THR A 47 -9.11 -21.43 -3.55
N ALA A 48 -10.42 -21.19 -3.71
CA ALA A 48 -11.17 -21.55 -4.91
C ALA A 48 -10.72 -20.81 -6.19
N LEU A 49 -10.04 -19.67 -6.05
CA LEU A 49 -9.47 -18.94 -7.19
C LEU A 49 -8.17 -19.58 -7.71
N ASN A 50 -7.55 -20.48 -6.93
CA ASN A 50 -6.31 -21.13 -7.31
C ASN A 50 -6.48 -21.95 -8.59
N ASN A 51 -5.73 -21.61 -9.63
CA ASN A 51 -5.82 -22.27 -10.91
C ASN A 51 -4.42 -22.45 -11.54
N PRO A 52 -3.80 -23.63 -11.35
CA PRO A 52 -2.51 -23.95 -11.96
C PRO A 52 -2.48 -23.86 -13.48
N LYS A 53 -3.59 -24.16 -14.16
CA LYS A 53 -3.66 -24.10 -15.63
C LYS A 53 -3.52 -22.68 -16.17
N THR A 54 -4.05 -21.69 -15.44
CA THR A 54 -3.93 -20.27 -15.82
C THR A 54 -2.73 -19.59 -15.16
N GLY A 55 -2.00 -20.26 -14.27
CA GLY A 55 -0.89 -19.69 -13.51
C GLY A 55 -1.33 -18.68 -12.46
N PHE A 56 -2.62 -18.65 -12.06
CA PHE A 56 -3.13 -17.81 -10.97
C PHE A 56 -3.09 -18.61 -9.67
N LEU A 57 -2.01 -18.48 -8.91
CA LEU A 57 -1.66 -19.40 -7.82
C LEU A 57 -1.87 -18.77 -6.45
N ILE A 58 -2.76 -19.35 -5.65
CA ILE A 58 -2.95 -18.96 -4.26
C ILE A 58 -1.97 -19.78 -3.42
N LYS A 59 -0.89 -19.14 -2.98
CA LYS A 59 0.19 -19.78 -2.22
C LYS A 59 -0.08 -19.80 -0.72
N GLY A 60 -1.00 -18.96 -0.23
CA GLY A 60 -1.36 -18.87 1.18
C GLY A 60 -0.29 -18.13 2.00
N TRP A 61 -0.05 -18.56 3.23
CA TRP A 61 0.93 -17.93 4.11
C TRP A 61 2.35 -18.07 3.55
N ALA A 62 3.12 -16.98 3.54
CA ALA A 62 4.55 -17.01 3.25
C ALA A 62 5.31 -17.10 4.58
N GLU A 63 6.20 -18.09 4.73
CA GLU A 63 7.06 -18.19 5.93
C GLU A 63 7.90 -16.92 6.12
N ASN A 64 8.41 -16.36 5.01
CA ASN A 64 9.07 -15.07 4.99
C ASN A 64 8.60 -14.27 3.77
N ALA A 65 7.91 -13.16 4.03
CA ALA A 65 7.37 -12.27 3.00
C ALA A 65 8.46 -11.65 2.11
N LEU A 66 9.62 -11.31 2.68
CA LEU A 66 10.73 -10.68 1.96
C LEU A 66 11.37 -11.67 0.98
N VAL A 67 11.59 -12.92 1.40
CA VAL A 67 12.18 -13.96 0.55
C VAL A 67 11.31 -14.26 -0.68
N VAL A 68 10.00 -14.43 -0.50
CA VAL A 68 9.11 -14.70 -1.64
C VAL A 68 8.98 -13.50 -2.59
N MET A 69 9.24 -12.30 -2.09
CA MET A 69 9.20 -11.06 -2.84
C MET A 69 10.48 -10.83 -3.65
N GLU A 70 11.64 -11.07 -3.05
CA GLU A 70 12.94 -11.06 -3.73
C GLU A 70 12.99 -12.06 -4.90
N GLN A 71 12.40 -13.24 -4.72
CA GLN A 71 12.32 -14.28 -5.76
C GLN A 71 11.38 -13.93 -6.92
N ALA A 72 10.52 -12.91 -6.76
CA ALA A 72 9.55 -12.53 -7.76
C ALA A 72 10.10 -11.48 -8.72
N ARG A 73 9.73 -11.58 -10.01
CA ARG A 73 10.13 -10.59 -11.02
C ARG A 73 9.46 -9.23 -10.83
N VAL A 74 8.17 -9.21 -10.49
CA VAL A 74 7.35 -7.97 -10.40
C VAL A 74 6.27 -8.16 -9.33
N CYS A 75 6.09 -7.15 -8.48
CA CYS A 75 4.98 -7.05 -7.52
C CYS A 75 3.79 -6.30 -8.15
N LEU A 76 2.61 -6.92 -8.17
CA LEU A 76 1.38 -6.28 -8.66
C LEU A 76 0.49 -5.86 -7.49
N ALA A 77 0.09 -4.58 -7.47
CA ALA A 77 -0.79 -4.04 -6.44
C ALA A 77 -1.76 -2.98 -7.02
N PRO A 78 -2.75 -3.35 -7.85
CA PRO A 78 -3.77 -2.45 -8.39
C PRO A 78 -4.81 -2.06 -7.31
N ILE A 79 -4.39 -1.23 -6.35
CA ILE A 79 -5.17 -0.85 -5.16
C ILE A 79 -6.27 0.15 -5.53
N ARG A 80 -7.52 -0.14 -5.21
CA ARG A 80 -8.65 0.75 -5.54
C ARG A 80 -9.18 1.56 -4.37
N PHE A 81 -8.84 1.16 -3.15
CA PHE A 81 -9.18 1.88 -1.93
C PHE A 81 -8.28 1.44 -0.77
N GLY A 82 -8.26 2.22 0.30
CA GLY A 82 -7.44 2.00 1.49
C GLY A 82 -6.84 3.31 1.97
N ALA A 83 -6.13 3.27 3.10
CA ALA A 83 -5.47 4.43 3.67
C ALA A 83 -4.11 4.03 4.27
N GLY A 84 -3.24 5.02 4.49
CA GLY A 84 -1.91 4.84 5.06
C GLY A 84 -0.86 4.43 4.03
N ILE A 85 0.37 4.20 4.50
CA ILE A 85 1.50 3.71 3.70
C ILE A 85 1.33 2.21 3.45
N LYS A 86 1.58 1.77 2.21
CA LYS A 86 1.33 0.39 1.78
C LYS A 86 2.59 -0.43 2.02
N GLY A 87 2.67 -1.09 3.17
CA GLY A 87 3.84 -1.91 3.57
C GLY A 87 4.33 -2.87 2.48
N LYS A 88 3.43 -3.55 1.77
CA LYS A 88 3.78 -4.47 0.66
C LYS A 88 4.55 -3.82 -0.50
N LEU A 89 4.33 -2.52 -0.76
CA LEU A 89 5.06 -1.78 -1.77
C LEU A 89 6.42 -1.32 -1.23
N LEU A 90 6.49 -0.96 0.06
CA LEU A 90 7.76 -0.68 0.73
C LEU A 90 8.66 -1.92 0.78
N ASP A 91 8.12 -3.06 1.19
CA ASP A 91 8.84 -4.34 1.18
C ASP A 91 9.36 -4.66 -0.22
N ALA A 92 8.58 -4.36 -1.27
CA ALA A 92 8.97 -4.59 -2.66
C ALA A 92 10.15 -3.70 -3.07
N MET A 93 10.13 -2.43 -2.64
CA MET A 93 11.28 -1.54 -2.82
C MET A 93 12.51 -2.05 -2.09
N ILE A 94 12.37 -2.49 -0.83
CA ILE A 94 13.49 -3.02 -0.02
C ILE A 94 14.09 -4.25 -0.70
N MET A 95 13.25 -5.16 -1.20
CA MET A 95 13.67 -6.37 -1.92
C MET A 95 14.10 -6.13 -3.37
N GLN A 96 14.15 -4.87 -3.80
CA GLN A 96 14.49 -4.50 -5.18
C GLN A 96 13.60 -5.22 -6.22
N THR A 97 12.35 -5.45 -5.86
CA THR A 97 11.31 -6.04 -6.70
C THR A 97 10.43 -4.91 -7.23
N PRO A 98 10.59 -4.50 -8.49
CA PRO A 98 9.77 -3.42 -9.04
C PRO A 98 8.27 -3.72 -8.96
N SER A 99 7.48 -2.66 -8.88
CA SER A 99 6.04 -2.79 -8.68
C SER A 99 5.21 -2.01 -9.70
N VAL A 100 4.06 -2.58 -10.05
CA VAL A 100 3.01 -1.87 -10.77
C VAL A 100 1.84 -1.67 -9.82
N THR A 101 1.48 -0.41 -9.59
CA THR A 101 0.42 -0.03 -8.65
C THR A 101 -0.46 1.07 -9.25
N SER A 102 -1.48 1.49 -8.51
CA SER A 102 -2.37 2.61 -8.86
C SER A 102 -1.94 3.89 -8.16
N SER A 103 -2.50 5.03 -8.55
CA SER A 103 -2.25 6.31 -7.89
C SER A 103 -2.61 6.27 -6.39
N LEU A 104 -3.67 5.54 -6.03
CA LEU A 104 -4.02 5.30 -4.63
C LEU A 104 -3.03 4.37 -3.92
N GLY A 105 -2.40 3.44 -4.64
CA GLY A 105 -1.40 2.55 -4.10
C GLY A 105 -0.09 3.27 -3.74
N SER A 106 0.34 4.19 -4.60
CA SER A 106 1.56 5.00 -4.41
C SER A 106 1.38 6.25 -3.54
N GLU A 107 0.13 6.59 -3.19
CA GLU A 107 -0.21 7.77 -2.40
C GLU A 107 0.65 7.88 -1.12
N GLY A 108 1.34 9.01 -0.98
CA GLY A 108 2.18 9.34 0.17
C GLY A 108 3.48 8.53 0.27
N MET A 109 3.91 7.86 -0.81
CA MET A 109 5.06 6.95 -0.77
C MET A 109 6.28 7.38 -1.58
N HIS A 110 6.16 8.34 -2.50
CA HIS A 110 7.29 8.70 -3.37
C HIS A 110 7.58 10.21 -3.49
N ASP A 111 6.68 11.08 -3.03
CA ASP A 111 6.82 12.54 -3.16
C ASP A 111 7.25 12.95 -4.58
N GLN A 112 8.46 13.50 -4.76
CA GLN A 112 9.01 13.89 -6.06
C GLN A 112 9.91 12.83 -6.71
N GLU A 113 10.22 11.75 -6.00
CA GLU A 113 11.04 10.66 -6.54
C GLU A 113 10.21 9.83 -7.55
N PRO A 114 10.84 9.33 -8.62
CA PRO A 114 10.18 8.41 -9.53
C PRO A 114 9.76 7.11 -8.85
N TRP A 115 8.60 6.59 -9.22
CA TRP A 115 8.14 5.30 -8.71
C TRP A 115 9.03 4.14 -9.19
N PRO A 116 9.39 3.17 -8.34
CA PRO A 116 10.15 1.97 -8.71
C PRO A 116 9.33 0.96 -9.52
N GLY A 117 9.01 1.33 -10.74
CA GLY A 117 8.17 0.59 -11.68
C GLY A 117 7.17 1.52 -12.36
N PHE A 118 5.87 1.24 -12.23
CA PHE A 118 4.85 2.09 -12.85
C PHE A 118 3.62 2.31 -11.94
N ILE A 119 3.06 3.51 -12.07
CA ILE A 119 1.77 3.89 -11.48
C ILE A 119 0.78 3.98 -12.65
N GLN A 120 -0.25 3.13 -12.65
CA GLN A 120 -1.25 3.05 -13.71
C GLN A 120 -2.63 2.78 -13.11
N ASP A 121 -3.59 3.65 -13.43
CA ASP A 121 -4.98 3.51 -13.00
C ASP A 121 -5.85 2.80 -14.06
N ASP A 122 -5.49 2.93 -15.34
CA ASP A 122 -6.14 2.18 -16.43
C ASP A 122 -5.63 0.73 -16.51
N VAL A 123 -6.55 -0.21 -16.75
CA VAL A 123 -6.23 -1.64 -16.82
C VAL A 123 -5.33 -1.99 -18.00
N THR A 124 -5.53 -1.37 -19.16
CA THR A 124 -4.74 -1.63 -20.36
C THR A 124 -3.31 -1.13 -20.19
N GLU A 125 -3.14 0.06 -19.63
CA GLU A 125 -1.84 0.64 -19.29
C GLU A 125 -1.15 -0.17 -18.20
N PHE A 126 -1.87 -0.61 -17.17
CA PHE A 126 -1.36 -1.48 -16.11
C PHE A 126 -0.82 -2.80 -16.66
N VAL A 127 -1.57 -3.45 -17.56
CA VAL A 127 -1.15 -4.70 -18.23
C VAL A 127 0.12 -4.46 -19.06
N THR A 128 0.13 -3.39 -19.85
CA THR A 128 1.28 -3.03 -20.71
C THR A 128 2.52 -2.77 -19.87
N ALA A 129 2.39 -2.01 -18.79
CA ALA A 129 3.45 -1.74 -17.83
C ALA A 129 3.97 -3.04 -17.18
N ALA A 130 3.07 -3.91 -16.70
CA ALA A 130 3.45 -5.18 -16.09
C ALA A 130 4.21 -6.10 -17.05
N VAL A 131 3.77 -6.19 -18.31
CA VAL A 131 4.44 -7.00 -19.34
C VAL A 131 5.80 -6.42 -19.72
N ASN A 132 5.88 -5.09 -19.95
CA ASN A 132 7.14 -4.41 -20.26
C ASN A 132 8.16 -4.63 -19.15
N LEU A 133 7.75 -4.43 -17.91
CA LEU A 133 8.61 -4.56 -16.74
C LEU A 133 9.08 -6.02 -16.54
N TYR A 134 8.26 -7.00 -16.91
CA TYR A 134 8.65 -8.42 -16.86
C TYR A 134 9.69 -8.79 -17.92
N ASN A 135 9.50 -8.36 -19.18
CA ASN A 135 10.32 -8.77 -20.33
C ASN A 135 11.55 -7.88 -20.58
N ASN A 136 11.50 -6.61 -20.20
CA ASN A 136 12.56 -5.64 -20.53
C ASN A 136 13.50 -5.46 -19.34
N GLU A 137 14.70 -6.03 -19.46
CA GLU A 137 15.74 -5.97 -18.43
C GLU A 137 16.17 -4.53 -18.10
N GLN A 138 16.31 -3.66 -19.11
CA GLN A 138 16.75 -2.28 -18.88
C GLN A 138 15.72 -1.48 -18.09
N VAL A 139 14.43 -1.63 -18.42
CA VAL A 139 13.32 -1.01 -17.67
C VAL A 139 13.30 -1.52 -16.24
N TRP A 140 13.53 -2.82 -16.05
CA TRP A 140 13.55 -3.45 -14.74
C TRP A 140 14.72 -2.97 -13.87
N LEU A 141 15.94 -2.90 -14.42
CA LEU A 141 17.12 -2.40 -13.72
C LEU A 141 16.98 -0.92 -13.36
N LYS A 142 16.38 -0.12 -14.25
CA LYS A 142 16.06 1.29 -13.96
C LYS A 142 15.09 1.40 -12.77
N ALA A 143 14.07 0.54 -12.72
CA ALA A 143 13.14 0.52 -11.60
C ALA A 143 13.82 0.14 -10.27
N GLN A 144 14.80 -0.77 -10.28
CA GLN A 144 15.60 -1.06 -9.07
C GLN A 144 16.44 0.15 -8.62
N GLN A 145 17.09 0.85 -9.56
CA GLN A 145 17.83 2.08 -9.23
C GLN A 145 16.91 3.14 -8.61
N GLN A 146 15.69 3.28 -9.13
CA GLN A 146 14.66 4.16 -8.56
C GLN A 146 14.25 3.72 -7.15
N ALA A 147 14.12 2.42 -6.88
CA ALA A 147 13.85 1.92 -5.52
C ALA A 147 14.94 2.36 -4.54
N SER A 148 16.20 2.24 -4.94
CA SER A 148 17.34 2.63 -4.10
C SER A 148 17.36 4.14 -3.84
N SER A 149 17.11 4.98 -4.86
CA SER A 149 17.00 6.44 -4.72
C SER A 149 15.89 6.82 -3.74
N LEU A 150 14.70 6.28 -3.97
CA LEU A 150 13.51 6.58 -3.17
C LEU A 150 13.69 6.14 -1.71
N LEU A 151 14.24 4.96 -1.46
CA LEU A 151 14.51 4.48 -0.09
C LEU A 151 15.51 5.40 0.64
N ALA A 152 16.59 5.82 -0.03
CA ALA A 152 17.57 6.73 0.55
C ALA A 152 16.98 8.13 0.83
N SER A 153 16.11 8.61 -0.06
CA SER A 153 15.51 9.95 0.01
C SER A 153 14.43 10.05 1.10
N LEU A 154 13.52 9.08 1.18
CA LEU A 154 12.33 9.18 2.04
C LEU A 154 12.27 8.18 3.20
N TYR A 155 13.07 7.11 3.19
CA TYR A 155 12.91 5.99 4.13
C TYR A 155 14.19 5.65 4.93
N ASP A 156 15.19 6.54 4.95
CA ASP A 156 16.42 6.33 5.73
C ASP A 156 16.16 6.46 7.23
N ASN A 157 16.22 5.33 7.93
CA ASN A 157 15.98 5.26 9.37
C ASN A 157 17.00 6.08 10.20
N ARG A 158 18.22 6.29 9.69
CA ARG A 158 19.28 7.09 10.34
C ARG A 158 18.94 8.57 10.32
N LEU A 159 18.11 9.01 9.38
CA LEU A 159 17.61 10.38 9.30
C LEU A 159 16.26 10.52 10.00
N LEU A 160 15.32 9.62 9.71
CA LEU A 160 13.95 9.71 10.20
C LEU A 160 13.85 9.50 11.72
N GLY A 161 14.61 8.54 12.27
CA GLY A 161 14.60 8.23 13.71
C GLY A 161 15.01 9.44 14.57
N PRO A 162 16.21 10.00 14.38
CA PRO A 162 16.63 11.19 15.10
C PRO A 162 15.72 12.40 14.89
N ARG A 163 15.20 12.61 13.67
CA ARG A 163 14.25 13.70 13.38
C ARG A 163 12.95 13.54 14.17
N LEU A 164 12.40 12.34 14.26
CA LEU A 164 11.21 12.06 15.05
C LEU A 164 11.45 12.37 16.53
N ILE A 165 12.56 11.88 17.10
CA ILE A 165 12.92 12.13 18.50
C ILE A 165 13.11 13.62 18.76
N ALA A 166 13.85 14.32 17.90
CA ALA A 166 14.05 15.77 18.01
C ALA A 166 12.72 16.54 17.99
N THR A 167 11.80 16.14 17.10
CA THR A 167 10.47 16.74 17.00
C THR A 167 9.64 16.49 18.27
N ILE A 168 9.69 15.29 18.84
CA ILE A 168 9.00 14.97 20.10
C ILE A 168 9.55 15.81 21.25
N ILE A 169 10.88 15.94 21.36
CA ILE A 169 11.52 16.73 22.41
C ILE A 169 11.12 18.20 22.29
N ASP A 170 11.21 18.77 21.08
CA ASP A 170 10.84 20.16 20.82
C ASP A 170 9.37 20.46 21.13
N ILE A 171 8.44 19.64 20.61
CA ILE A 171 7.00 19.81 20.87
C ILE A 171 6.69 19.66 22.36
N THR A 172 7.38 18.77 23.07
CA THR A 172 7.18 18.59 24.51
C THR A 172 7.63 19.82 25.29
N ALA A 173 8.78 20.41 24.93
CA ALA A 173 9.28 21.63 25.55
C ALA A 173 8.40 22.86 25.24
N ASN A 174 7.82 22.91 24.03
CA ASN A 174 7.05 24.05 23.52
C ASN A 174 5.54 23.78 23.40
N LEU A 175 5.01 22.88 24.24
CA LEU A 175 3.67 22.31 24.07
C LEU A 175 2.53 23.34 24.05
N ALA A 176 2.60 24.35 24.91
CA ALA A 176 1.57 25.38 24.99
C ALA A 176 1.49 26.19 23.69
N SER A 177 2.63 26.66 23.20
CA SER A 177 2.75 27.42 21.94
C SER A 177 2.34 26.57 20.74
N HIS A 178 2.78 25.31 20.68
CA HIS A 178 2.40 24.38 19.62
C HIS A 178 0.87 24.16 19.55
N ARG A 179 0.21 24.02 20.70
CA ARG A 179 -1.26 23.88 20.77
C ARG A 179 -1.99 25.14 20.34
N LEU A 180 -1.51 26.32 20.75
CA LEU A 180 -2.08 27.61 20.32
C LEU A 180 -1.97 27.81 18.80
N ALA A 181 -0.85 27.40 18.21
CA ALA A 181 -0.64 27.46 16.77
C ALA A 181 -1.53 26.47 15.98
N ASN A 182 -2.00 25.38 16.60
CA ASN A 182 -2.94 24.44 16.00
C ASN A 182 -4.40 24.95 16.13
N PHE A 183 -4.67 26.09 15.52
CA PHE A 183 -6.00 26.72 15.55
C PHE A 183 -7.08 25.80 14.96
N THR A 184 -6.84 25.19 13.80
CA THR A 184 -7.82 24.29 13.15
C THR A 184 -8.14 23.08 14.02
N GLY A 185 -7.12 22.46 14.64
CA GLY A 185 -7.34 21.36 15.57
C GLY A 185 -8.09 21.80 16.83
N SER A 186 -7.80 22.99 17.34
CA SER A 186 -8.51 23.59 18.48
C SER A 186 -9.98 23.88 18.16
N MET A 187 -10.26 24.42 16.97
CA MET A 187 -11.60 24.69 16.46
C MET A 187 -12.40 23.40 16.27
N LEU A 188 -11.82 22.36 15.66
CA LEU A 188 -12.46 21.06 15.49
C LEU A 188 -12.77 20.38 16.83
N LYS A 189 -11.83 20.42 17.79
CA LYS A 189 -12.08 19.93 19.16
C LYS A 189 -13.19 20.71 19.85
N HIS A 190 -13.21 22.03 19.70
CA HIS A 190 -14.27 22.87 20.28
C HIS A 190 -15.65 22.48 19.72
N HIS A 191 -15.81 22.37 18.40
CA HIS A 191 -17.08 21.97 17.79
C HIS A 191 -17.50 20.54 18.16
N SER A 192 -16.55 19.60 18.21
CA SER A 192 -16.82 18.24 18.66
C SER A 192 -17.31 18.19 20.10
N MET A 193 -16.63 18.89 21.03
CA MET A 193 -17.07 18.97 22.44
C MET A 193 -18.41 19.70 22.60
N MET A 194 -18.66 20.75 21.82
CA MET A 194 -19.94 21.47 21.84
C MET A 194 -21.09 20.60 21.32
N SER A 195 -20.88 19.82 20.27
CA SER A 195 -21.86 18.83 19.78
C SER A 195 -22.22 17.82 20.86
N THR A 196 -21.23 17.25 21.56
CA THR A 196 -21.48 16.33 22.69
C THR A 196 -22.22 17.01 23.83
N LYS A 197 -21.86 18.27 24.16
CA LYS A 197 -22.52 19.06 25.20
C LYS A 197 -24.01 19.29 24.88
N TYR A 198 -24.34 19.75 23.67
CA TYR A 198 -25.75 19.96 23.28
C TYR A 198 -26.54 18.65 23.23
N MET A 199 -25.93 17.55 22.77
CA MET A 199 -26.56 16.23 22.80
C MET A 199 -26.88 15.77 24.23
N SER A 200 -25.94 15.97 25.17
CA SER A 200 -26.15 15.62 26.59
C SER A 200 -27.23 16.46 27.26
N GLN A 201 -27.32 17.76 26.94
CA GLN A 201 -28.38 18.64 27.42
C GLN A 201 -29.75 18.26 26.84
N TRP A 202 -29.79 17.86 25.57
CA TRP A 202 -31.02 17.37 24.92
C TRP A 202 -31.51 16.06 25.53
N ILE A 203 -30.62 15.10 25.81
CA ILE A 203 -30.96 13.84 26.50
C ILE A 203 -31.47 14.12 27.92
N ALA A 204 -30.81 15.02 28.66
CA ALA A 204 -31.25 15.41 30.00
C ALA A 204 -32.64 16.07 29.99
N ALA A 205 -32.91 16.96 29.02
CA ALA A 205 -34.22 17.59 28.85
C ALA A 205 -35.31 16.57 28.45
N LYS A 206 -34.98 15.57 27.63
CA LYS A 206 -35.90 14.51 27.24
C LYS A 206 -36.29 13.58 28.39
N ASN A 207 -35.38 13.34 29.32
CA ASN A 207 -35.59 12.47 30.49
C ASN A 207 -36.17 13.22 31.71
N ALA A 208 -36.40 14.54 31.60
CA ALA A 208 -37.00 15.36 32.64
C ALA A 208 -38.54 15.45 32.54
N HIS A 209 -39.15 14.67 31.65
CA HIS A 209 -40.60 14.52 31.46
C HIS A 209 -41.03 13.08 31.71
#